data_AF-A0A957CWV5-F1
#
_entry.id   AF-A0A957CWV5-F1
#
_cell.length_a   1.000
_cell.length_b   1.000
_cell.length_c   1.000
_cell.angle_alpha   90.00
_cell.angle_beta   90.00
_cell.angle_gamma   90.00
#
_symmetry.space_group_name_H-M   'P 1'
#
loop_
_entity.id
_entity.type
_entity.pdbx_description
1 polymer ?
#
loop_
_entity_poly.entity_id
_entity_poly.type
_entity_poly.pdbx_seq_one_letter_code
_entity_poly.pdbx_strand_id
1 'polypeptide(L)'
;MLKTPVQTKIARSTLIRRRLYPLMLLLIYSAWFTVMFSGNHWHLFSRFWSVSATMTLGSFVAGATAEGGAAVAFPVFTKLLHIPAGDARTFGLMIQAVGMTMAGVMIYSQRVNVLSHVIVWVSLGGILGQIAGTYAFVIPAPYPKVLFTFVATSFGIAMIISRWLIKWSPRQELPGWNGRYRLLFFTVGVFGGAFAAQTGSGIDMLTFVVLTLMFGINEKLSTPTTVIIMGLNSIVGFFLHGVVSQDIGIAWSYWLVAVPIVIVGAPLGAFVATKINRDGIIKFLLFLIGLELVTALWLVPFTTTAQIVITGTAVFLFALLFWGMLIFRKRHVKNE
;
A
#
# COMPACT_ATOMS: atom_id res chain seq x y z
N MET A 1 -24.49 5.60 40.31
CA MET A 1 -24.87 4.54 39.35
C MET A 1 -23.66 3.66 39.06
N LEU A 2 -23.59 2.46 39.63
CA LEU A 2 -22.53 1.47 39.37
C LEU A 2 -22.69 0.94 37.94
N LYS A 3 -21.63 1.03 37.12
CA LYS A 3 -21.62 0.47 35.75
C LYS A 3 -21.75 -1.04 35.82
N THR A 4 -22.63 -1.60 34.98
CA THR A 4 -22.82 -3.05 34.91
C THR A 4 -21.54 -3.75 34.42
N PRO A 5 -21.29 -5.03 34.77
CA PRO A 5 -20.07 -5.75 34.38
C PRO A 5 -19.77 -5.71 32.87
N VAL A 6 -20.81 -5.68 32.04
CA VAL A 6 -20.74 -5.56 30.58
C VAL A 6 -20.24 -4.16 30.17
N GLN A 7 -20.78 -3.09 30.77
CA GLN A 7 -20.33 -1.73 30.53
C GLN A 7 -18.87 -1.53 30.94
N THR A 8 -18.43 -2.17 32.02
CA THR A 8 -17.04 -2.14 32.49
C THR A 8 -16.10 -2.87 31.51
N LYS A 9 -16.53 -4.00 30.94
CA LYS A 9 -15.76 -4.77 29.94
C LYS A 9 -15.63 -4.01 28.61
N ILE A 10 -16.70 -3.34 28.17
CA ILE A 10 -16.70 -2.48 26.97
C ILE A 10 -15.81 -1.24 27.19
N ALA A 11 -15.90 -0.59 28.35
CA ALA A 11 -15.05 0.55 28.67
C ALA A 11 -13.56 0.16 28.71
N ARG A 12 -13.23 -0.98 29.33
CA ARG A 12 -11.86 -1.50 29.42
C ARG A 12 -11.30 -1.88 28.05
N SER A 13 -12.09 -2.52 27.18
CA SER A 13 -11.66 -2.86 25.81
C SER A 13 -11.44 -1.61 24.95
N THR A 14 -12.23 -0.56 25.16
CA THR A 14 -12.07 0.73 24.47
C THR A 14 -10.80 1.45 24.91
N LEU A 15 -10.48 1.41 26.21
CA LEU A 15 -9.28 2.03 26.78
C LEU A 15 -8.00 1.33 26.32
N ILE A 16 -7.97 -0.01 26.32
CA ILE A 16 -6.83 -0.81 25.88
C ILE A 16 -6.51 -0.54 24.42
N ARG A 17 -7.54 -0.50 23.54
CA ARG A 17 -7.35 -0.20 22.12
C ARG A 17 -6.75 1.19 21.89
N ARG A 18 -7.26 2.22 22.58
CA ARG A 18 -6.72 3.59 22.43
C ARG A 18 -5.27 3.72 22.91
N ARG A 19 -4.83 2.88 23.84
CA ARG A 19 -3.44 2.87 24.34
C ARG A 19 -2.49 2.04 23.48
N LEU A 20 -2.98 1.25 22.53
CA LEU A 20 -2.14 0.37 21.71
C LEU A 20 -1.19 1.17 20.82
N TYR A 21 -1.71 2.16 20.09
CA TYR A 21 -0.90 3.05 19.25
C TYR A 21 0.23 3.77 20.01
N PRO A 22 -0.03 4.52 21.10
CA PRO A 22 1.04 5.23 21.80
C PRO A 22 2.05 4.27 22.45
N LEU A 23 1.63 3.08 22.87
CA LEU A 23 2.53 2.06 23.40
C LEU A 23 3.46 1.52 22.32
N MET A 24 2.94 1.19 21.13
CA MET A 24 3.76 0.75 20.00
C MET A 24 4.68 1.86 19.50
N LEU A 25 4.20 3.10 19.48
CA LEU A 25 4.99 4.27 19.12
C LEU A 25 6.18 4.44 20.06
N LEU A 26 5.95 4.33 21.37
CA LEU A 26 7.01 4.40 22.37
C LEU A 26 8.02 3.26 22.19
N LEU A 27 7.57 2.02 21.99
CA LEU A 27 8.45 0.88 21.77
C LEU A 27 9.34 1.05 20.54
N ILE A 28 8.75 1.48 19.41
CA ILE A 28 9.52 1.68 18.17
C ILE A 28 10.50 2.84 18.33
N TYR A 29 10.09 3.96 18.93
CA TYR A 29 11.02 5.06 19.19
C TYR A 29 12.15 4.64 20.13
N SER A 30 11.86 3.92 21.21
CA SER A 30 12.90 3.44 22.13
C SER A 30 13.90 2.52 21.43
N ALA A 31 13.41 1.57 20.61
CA ALA A 31 14.28 0.71 19.82
C ALA A 31 15.11 1.51 18.80
N TRP A 32 14.47 2.42 18.06
CA TRP A 32 15.13 3.27 17.07
C TRP A 32 16.19 4.19 17.70
N PHE A 33 15.88 4.85 18.81
CA PHE A 33 16.84 5.68 19.54
C PHE A 33 18.03 4.87 20.02
N THR A 34 17.81 3.66 20.53
CA THR A 34 18.89 2.76 20.96
C THR A 34 19.83 2.45 19.79
N VAL A 35 19.30 2.13 18.61
CA VAL A 35 20.11 1.90 17.40
C VAL A 35 20.87 3.15 16.96
N MET A 36 20.22 4.31 16.96
CA MET A 36 20.84 5.57 16.52
C MET A 36 21.97 6.03 17.43
N PHE A 37 21.77 5.92 18.75
CA PHE A 37 22.79 6.30 19.75
C PHE A 37 23.94 5.29 19.80
N SER A 38 23.65 3.99 19.86
CA SER A 38 24.70 2.96 19.94
C SER A 38 25.57 2.90 18.68
N GLY A 39 24.98 3.12 17.50
CA GLY A 39 25.68 3.09 16.22
C GLY A 39 26.23 4.44 15.73
N ASN A 40 26.05 5.53 16.50
CA ASN A 40 26.40 6.90 16.11
C ASN A 40 25.92 7.28 14.68
N HIS A 41 24.68 6.92 14.36
CA HIS A 41 24.10 7.04 13.02
C HIS A 41 23.51 8.42 12.72
N TRP A 42 23.69 9.41 13.59
CA TRP A 42 23.12 10.75 13.44
C TRP A 42 23.56 11.47 12.16
N HIS A 43 24.77 11.18 11.67
CA HIS A 43 25.30 11.69 10.40
C HIS A 43 24.46 11.27 9.19
N LEU A 44 23.63 10.22 9.29
CA LEU A 44 22.74 9.82 8.21
C LEU A 44 21.68 10.89 7.90
N PHE A 45 21.25 11.67 8.90
CA PHE A 45 20.27 12.73 8.67
C PHE A 45 20.84 13.87 7.83
N SER A 46 22.12 14.22 7.97
CA SER A 46 22.72 15.24 7.10
C SER A 46 22.89 14.72 5.67
N ARG A 47 23.23 13.43 5.51
CA ARG A 47 23.44 12.80 4.20
C ARG A 47 22.14 12.50 3.44
N PHE A 48 21.09 12.06 4.14
CA PHE A 48 19.84 11.56 3.55
C PHE A 48 18.60 12.34 4.02
N TRP A 49 18.76 13.63 4.32
CA TRP A 49 17.64 14.49 4.73
C TRP A 49 16.50 14.52 3.70
N SER A 50 16.82 14.39 2.40
CA SER A 50 15.84 14.37 1.32
C SER A 50 14.89 13.18 1.40
N VAL A 51 15.39 12.01 1.83
CA VAL A 51 14.56 10.81 2.09
C VAL A 51 13.57 11.11 3.22
N SER A 52 14.05 11.71 4.30
CA SER A 52 13.21 12.11 5.44
C SER A 52 12.14 13.11 5.02
N ALA A 53 12.52 14.17 4.29
CA ALA A 53 11.60 15.19 3.79
C ALA A 53 10.53 14.60 2.87
N THR A 54 10.92 13.72 1.95
CA THR A 54 9.98 13.00 1.07
C THR A 54 8.99 12.17 1.88
N MET A 55 9.47 11.47 2.91
CA MET A 55 8.63 10.62 3.75
C MET A 55 7.72 11.39 4.70
N THR A 56 7.92 12.69 4.93
CA THR A 56 6.94 13.52 5.65
C THR A 56 5.61 13.55 4.91
N LEU A 57 5.65 13.83 3.59
CA LEU A 57 4.45 13.77 2.76
C LEU A 57 4.07 12.32 2.44
N GLY A 58 5.06 11.51 2.04
CA GLY A 58 4.83 10.13 1.61
C GLY A 58 4.17 9.26 2.68
N SER A 59 4.55 9.40 3.95
CA SER A 59 3.94 8.65 5.05
C SER A 59 2.49 9.04 5.31
N PHE A 60 2.18 10.33 5.29
CA PHE A 60 0.81 10.82 5.44
C PHE A 60 -0.09 10.27 4.33
N VAL A 61 0.36 10.35 3.08
CA VAL A 61 -0.37 9.80 1.93
C VAL A 61 -0.53 8.29 2.07
N ALA A 62 0.51 7.59 2.55
CA ALA A 62 0.50 6.15 2.80
C ALA A 62 -0.70 5.71 3.65
N GLY A 63 -0.91 6.36 4.79
CA GLY A 63 -2.02 5.99 5.66
C GLY A 63 -3.38 6.42 5.14
N ALA A 64 -3.42 7.46 4.31
CA ALA A 64 -4.66 8.07 3.85
C ALA A 64 -5.24 7.40 2.59
N THR A 65 -4.45 6.65 1.83
CA THR A 65 -4.82 6.14 0.50
C THR A 65 -4.48 4.66 0.32
N ALA A 66 -5.09 4.03 -0.68
CA ALA A 66 -4.82 2.63 -1.03
C ALA A 66 -3.64 2.43 -1.99
N GLU A 67 -3.06 3.53 -2.50
CA GLU A 67 -1.83 3.49 -3.31
C GLU A 67 -0.58 3.41 -2.41
N GLY A 68 -0.75 3.77 -1.13
CA GLY A 68 0.32 3.81 -0.16
C GLY A 68 1.27 5.00 -0.37
N GLY A 69 2.41 4.95 0.34
CA GLY A 69 3.41 6.03 0.30
C GLY A 69 4.26 6.00 -0.96
N ALA A 70 4.18 4.92 -1.72
CA ALA A 70 4.89 4.73 -2.98
C ALA A 70 4.48 5.77 -4.04
N ALA A 71 3.22 6.25 -4.00
CA ALA A 71 2.73 7.33 -4.87
C ALA A 71 3.60 8.60 -4.83
N VAL A 72 4.20 8.88 -3.67
CA VAL A 72 5.10 10.03 -3.46
C VAL A 72 6.56 9.57 -3.50
N ALA A 73 6.88 8.53 -2.75
CA ALA A 73 8.26 8.10 -2.54
C ALA A 73 8.91 7.56 -3.83
N PHE A 74 8.19 6.77 -4.62
CA PHE A 74 8.76 6.11 -5.80
C PHE A 74 9.18 7.10 -6.90
N PRO A 75 8.34 8.07 -7.33
CA PRO A 75 8.77 9.10 -8.28
C PRO A 75 9.96 9.90 -7.74
N VAL A 76 9.88 10.36 -6.49
CA VAL A 76 10.94 11.20 -5.90
C VAL A 76 12.26 10.42 -5.80
N PHE A 77 12.21 9.17 -5.32
CA PHE A 77 13.42 8.38 -5.12
C PHE A 77 14.07 8.01 -6.44
N THR A 78 13.28 7.50 -7.38
CA THR A 78 13.82 6.90 -8.61
C THR A 78 14.09 7.91 -9.73
N LYS A 79 13.48 9.10 -9.69
CA LYS A 79 13.61 10.15 -10.72
C LYS A 79 14.32 11.40 -10.20
N LEU A 80 13.98 11.90 -9.01
CA LEU A 80 14.62 13.11 -8.46
C LEU A 80 15.95 12.78 -7.77
N LEU A 81 15.95 11.78 -6.90
CA LEU A 81 17.13 11.38 -6.13
C LEU A 81 18.00 10.34 -6.83
N HIS A 82 17.58 9.84 -7.99
CA HIS A 82 18.30 8.85 -8.80
C HIS A 82 18.68 7.58 -8.02
N ILE A 83 17.88 7.21 -7.02
CA ILE A 83 18.05 5.96 -6.25
C ILE A 83 17.72 4.77 -7.16
N PRO A 84 18.55 3.71 -7.20
CA PRO A 84 18.26 2.50 -7.95
C PRO A 84 16.89 1.92 -7.61
N ALA A 85 16.18 1.40 -8.62
CA ALA A 85 14.84 0.85 -8.41
C ALA A 85 14.83 -0.33 -7.41
N GLY A 86 15.90 -1.12 -7.38
CA GLY A 86 16.07 -2.21 -6.40
C GLY A 86 16.12 -1.69 -4.96
N ASP A 87 16.93 -0.66 -4.69
CA ASP A 87 17.04 -0.03 -3.38
C ASP A 87 15.72 0.65 -2.98
N ALA A 88 15.07 1.34 -3.91
CA ALA A 88 13.77 1.98 -3.68
C ALA A 88 12.67 0.95 -3.35
N ARG A 89 12.66 -0.21 -4.04
CA ARG A 89 11.78 -1.34 -3.75
C ARG A 89 12.06 -1.90 -2.35
N THR A 90 13.32 -2.22 -2.05
CA THR A 90 13.69 -2.81 -0.75
C THR A 90 13.34 -1.85 0.38
N PHE A 91 13.68 -0.56 0.25
CA PHE A 91 13.25 0.49 1.15
C PHE A 91 11.72 0.53 1.30
N GLY A 92 10.98 0.46 0.19
CA GLY A 92 9.52 0.42 0.17
C GLY A 92 8.96 -0.68 1.08
N LEU A 93 9.39 -1.92 0.88
CA LEU A 93 8.98 -3.05 1.73
C LEU A 93 9.33 -2.82 3.20
N MET A 94 10.54 -2.35 3.49
CA MET A 94 10.99 -2.10 4.86
C MET A 94 10.18 -1.00 5.56
N ILE A 95 9.94 0.12 4.87
CA ILE A 95 9.28 1.28 5.46
C ILE A 95 7.78 1.04 5.62
N GLN A 96 7.17 0.31 4.68
CA GLN A 96 5.76 -0.08 4.77
C GLN A 96 5.52 -1.12 5.87
N ALA A 97 6.48 -2.04 6.11
CA ALA A 97 6.38 -3.01 7.21
C ALA A 97 6.22 -2.33 8.57
N VAL A 98 6.82 -1.15 8.78
CA VAL A 98 6.63 -0.37 10.01
C VAL A 98 5.46 0.59 9.88
N GLY A 99 5.42 1.39 8.81
CA GLY A 99 4.44 2.46 8.61
C GLY A 99 3.01 1.97 8.49
N MET A 100 2.75 1.01 7.59
CA MET A 100 1.40 0.48 7.39
C MET A 100 0.95 -0.39 8.55
N THR A 101 1.87 -1.05 9.25
CA THR A 101 1.55 -1.74 10.50
C THR A 101 1.08 -0.75 11.57
N MET A 102 1.78 0.38 11.73
CA MET A 102 1.35 1.45 12.65
C MET A 102 0.02 2.07 12.20
N ALA A 103 -0.20 2.25 10.90
CA ALA A 103 -1.50 2.71 10.37
C ALA A 103 -2.60 1.69 10.66
N GLY A 104 -2.33 0.38 10.48
CA GLY A 104 -3.24 -0.72 10.83
C GLY A 104 -3.59 -0.75 12.32
N VAL A 105 -2.63 -0.47 13.20
CA VAL A 105 -2.86 -0.31 14.64
C VAL A 105 -3.77 0.88 14.91
N MET A 106 -3.59 1.99 14.21
CA MET A 106 -4.45 3.17 14.34
C MET A 106 -5.88 2.91 13.83
N ILE A 107 -6.02 2.23 12.70
CA ILE A 107 -7.29 1.75 12.12
C ILE A 107 -8.04 0.87 13.15
N TYR A 108 -7.33 -0.09 13.75
CA TYR A 108 -7.87 -0.97 14.79
C TYR A 108 -8.28 -0.18 16.05
N SER A 109 -7.45 0.78 16.46
CA SER A 109 -7.67 1.64 17.64
C SER A 109 -8.91 2.52 17.47
N GLN A 110 -9.20 2.96 16.24
CA GLN A 110 -10.35 3.78 15.88
C GLN A 110 -11.63 2.99 15.62
N ARG A 111 -11.57 1.65 15.59
CA ARG A 111 -12.69 0.77 15.21
C ARG A 111 -13.22 1.07 13.81
N VAL A 112 -12.33 1.39 12.88
CA VAL A 112 -12.69 1.49 11.47
C VAL A 112 -13.05 0.09 10.97
N ASN A 113 -14.18 -0.03 10.27
CA ASN A 113 -14.61 -1.31 9.71
C ASN A 113 -13.62 -1.76 8.63
N VAL A 114 -13.36 -3.07 8.57
CA VAL A 114 -12.45 -3.70 7.61
C VAL A 114 -13.02 -5.05 7.16
N LEU A 115 -12.66 -5.50 5.97
CA LEU A 115 -13.06 -6.80 5.45
C LEU A 115 -12.07 -7.89 5.87
N SER A 116 -12.22 -8.41 7.09
CA SER A 116 -11.27 -9.38 7.69
C SER A 116 -11.03 -10.62 6.83
N HIS A 117 -12.08 -11.15 6.20
CA HIS A 117 -11.98 -12.30 5.30
C HIS A 117 -11.11 -12.00 4.08
N VAL A 118 -11.21 -10.80 3.52
CA VAL A 118 -10.36 -10.37 2.40
C VAL A 118 -8.91 -10.26 2.85
N ILE A 119 -8.66 -9.67 4.04
CA ILE A 119 -7.31 -9.56 4.61
C ILE A 119 -6.65 -10.93 4.69
N VAL A 120 -7.33 -11.93 5.25
CA VAL A 120 -6.75 -13.27 5.43
C VAL A 120 -6.38 -13.89 4.07
N TRP A 121 -7.32 -13.98 3.12
CA TRP A 121 -7.06 -14.70 1.87
C TRP A 121 -6.10 -13.97 0.94
N VAL A 122 -6.16 -12.64 0.89
CA VAL A 122 -5.19 -11.85 0.12
C VAL A 122 -3.81 -11.94 0.74
N SER A 123 -3.66 -11.84 2.07
CA SER A 123 -2.35 -11.96 2.71
C SER A 123 -1.74 -13.35 2.57
N LEU A 124 -2.55 -14.42 2.63
CA LEU A 124 -2.08 -15.78 2.37
C LEU A 124 -1.54 -15.96 0.95
N GLY A 125 -2.27 -15.45 -0.05
CA GLY A 125 -1.78 -15.40 -1.43
C GLY A 125 -0.55 -14.50 -1.56
N GLY A 126 -0.55 -13.37 -0.86
CA GLY A 126 0.54 -12.39 -0.83
C GLY A 126 1.86 -12.97 -0.39
N ILE A 127 1.87 -13.86 0.61
CA ILE A 127 3.09 -14.57 1.03
C ILE A 127 3.69 -15.35 -0.14
N LEU A 128 2.89 -16.17 -0.82
CA LEU A 128 3.36 -16.96 -1.97
C LEU A 128 3.79 -16.06 -3.13
N GLY A 129 3.00 -15.02 -3.40
CA GLY A 129 3.32 -14.00 -4.40
C GLY A 129 4.65 -13.33 -4.14
N GLN A 130 4.88 -12.90 -2.90
CA GLN A 130 6.09 -12.20 -2.48
C GLN A 130 7.32 -13.12 -2.64
N ILE A 131 7.23 -14.38 -2.20
CA ILE A 131 8.31 -15.37 -2.36
C ILE A 131 8.61 -15.61 -3.84
N ALA A 132 7.57 -15.89 -4.64
CA ALA A 132 7.72 -16.16 -6.06
C ALA A 132 8.25 -14.93 -6.82
N GLY A 133 7.77 -13.73 -6.49
CA GLY A 133 8.25 -12.49 -7.08
C GLY A 133 9.73 -12.23 -6.73
N THR A 134 10.12 -12.43 -5.47
CA THR A 134 11.50 -12.18 -5.03
C THR A 134 12.49 -13.17 -5.67
N TYR A 135 12.16 -14.46 -5.82
CA TYR A 135 13.12 -15.48 -6.23
C TYR A 135 12.89 -16.11 -7.61
N ALA A 136 11.64 -16.22 -8.08
CA ALA A 136 11.31 -16.90 -9.33
C ALA A 136 11.06 -15.94 -10.50
N PHE A 137 10.48 -14.77 -10.24
CA PHE A 137 10.06 -13.82 -11.28
C PHE A 137 10.75 -12.45 -11.13
N VAL A 138 12.08 -12.44 -11.14
CA VAL A 138 12.88 -11.22 -11.04
C VAL A 138 12.83 -10.46 -12.35
N ILE A 139 12.36 -9.21 -12.30
CA ILE A 139 12.24 -8.37 -13.49
C ILE A 139 13.44 -7.39 -13.54
N PRO A 140 14.25 -7.39 -14.62
CA PRO A 140 15.40 -6.50 -14.71
C PRO A 140 14.99 -5.02 -14.81
N ALA A 141 15.87 -4.10 -14.40
CA ALA A 141 15.65 -2.67 -14.64
C ALA A 141 15.64 -2.38 -16.16
N PRO A 142 14.83 -1.42 -16.66
CA PRO A 142 13.97 -0.46 -15.94
C PRO A 142 12.51 -0.91 -15.74
N TYR A 143 12.17 -2.15 -16.09
CA TYR A 143 10.79 -2.62 -16.16
C TYR A 143 9.97 -2.49 -14.86
N PRO A 144 10.52 -2.64 -13.63
CA PRO A 144 9.78 -2.37 -12.40
C PRO A 144 9.23 -0.93 -12.30
N LYS A 145 9.97 0.07 -12.81
CA LYS A 145 9.49 1.47 -12.81
C LYS A 145 8.27 1.60 -13.71
N VAL A 146 8.39 1.06 -14.92
CA VAL A 146 7.33 1.03 -15.93
C VAL A 146 6.09 0.31 -15.39
N LEU A 147 6.29 -0.86 -14.79
CA LEU A 147 5.26 -1.69 -14.19
C LEU A 147 4.52 -0.96 -13.05
N PHE A 148 5.25 -0.23 -12.19
CA PHE A 148 4.66 0.61 -11.15
C PHE A 148 3.77 1.71 -11.74
N THR A 149 4.31 2.50 -12.66
CA THR A 149 3.57 3.58 -13.33
C THR A 149 2.27 3.06 -13.95
N PHE A 150 2.29 1.90 -14.61
CA PHE A 150 1.09 1.36 -15.27
C PHE A 150 0.02 0.90 -14.30
N VAL A 151 0.39 0.22 -13.23
CA VAL A 151 -0.58 -0.21 -12.21
C VAL A 151 -1.13 0.99 -11.45
N ALA A 152 -0.29 1.97 -11.11
CA ALA A 152 -0.74 3.22 -10.49
C ALA A 152 -1.71 4.00 -11.40
N THR A 153 -1.38 4.11 -12.70
CA THR A 153 -2.25 4.76 -13.70
C THR A 153 -3.57 4.01 -13.85
N SER A 154 -3.51 2.69 -13.92
CA SER A 154 -4.68 1.81 -14.00
C SER A 154 -5.55 1.98 -12.75
N PHE A 155 -4.95 1.99 -11.56
CA PHE A 155 -5.63 2.31 -10.31
C PHE A 155 -6.29 3.70 -10.33
N GLY A 156 -5.63 4.71 -10.89
CA GLY A 156 -6.20 6.05 -11.08
C GLY A 156 -7.42 6.06 -12.01
N ILE A 157 -7.32 5.39 -13.16
CA ILE A 157 -8.44 5.22 -14.10
C ILE A 157 -9.60 4.48 -13.43
N ALA A 158 -9.31 3.42 -12.68
CA ALA A 158 -10.29 2.67 -11.91
C ALA A 158 -11.04 3.57 -10.92
N MET A 159 -10.33 4.43 -10.19
CA MET A 159 -10.96 5.40 -9.30
C MET A 159 -11.83 6.42 -10.04
N ILE A 160 -11.36 6.96 -11.18
CA ILE A 160 -12.14 7.89 -12.02
C ILE A 160 -13.45 7.25 -12.45
N ILE A 161 -13.38 6.01 -12.97
CA ILE A 161 -14.54 5.26 -13.45
C ILE A 161 -15.50 4.99 -12.29
N SER A 162 -14.98 4.46 -11.18
CA SER A 162 -15.78 4.14 -9.98
C SER A 162 -16.51 5.36 -9.42
N ARG A 163 -15.84 6.52 -9.42
CA ARG A 163 -16.35 7.72 -8.73
C ARG A 163 -17.24 8.60 -9.60
N TRP A 164 -16.85 8.84 -10.85
CA TRP A 164 -17.48 9.87 -11.69
C TRP A 164 -18.28 9.31 -12.85
N LEU A 165 -17.87 8.20 -13.45
CA LEU A 165 -18.61 7.61 -14.58
C LEU A 165 -19.74 6.70 -14.12
N ILE A 166 -19.55 6.01 -12.99
CA ILE A 166 -20.45 4.99 -12.47
C ILE A 166 -21.26 5.57 -11.29
N LYS A 167 -22.47 6.09 -11.55
CA LYS A 167 -23.43 6.57 -10.50
C LYS A 167 -24.10 5.41 -9.73
N TRP A 168 -23.44 4.88 -8.70
CA TRP A 168 -23.91 3.69 -7.96
C TRP A 168 -23.83 3.94 -6.45
N SER A 169 -24.68 3.28 -5.67
CA SER A 169 -24.63 3.30 -4.20
C SER A 169 -23.47 2.42 -3.70
N PRO A 170 -22.46 2.98 -2.99
CA PRO A 170 -21.34 2.19 -2.50
C PRO A 170 -21.79 1.16 -1.46
N ARG A 171 -21.47 -0.12 -1.67
CA ARG A 171 -21.84 -1.20 -0.75
C ARG A 171 -20.92 -1.23 0.47
N GLN A 172 -21.47 -1.62 1.61
CA GLN A 172 -20.71 -1.80 2.85
C GLN A 172 -20.29 -3.26 3.09
N GLU A 173 -20.85 -4.20 2.32
CA GLU A 173 -20.61 -5.63 2.48
C GLU A 173 -20.46 -6.31 1.11
N LEU A 174 -19.75 -7.43 1.09
CA LEU A 174 -19.64 -8.29 -0.10
C LEU A 174 -20.97 -9.04 -0.32
N PRO A 175 -21.39 -9.28 -1.58
CA PRO A 175 -22.67 -9.93 -1.92
C PRO A 175 -22.79 -11.42 -1.52
N GLY A 176 -21.85 -11.93 -0.72
CA GLY A 176 -21.77 -13.32 -0.26
C GLY A 176 -20.32 -13.73 -0.03
N TRP A 177 -20.09 -14.89 0.61
CA TRP A 177 -18.74 -15.44 0.83
C TRP A 177 -18.65 -16.91 0.43
N ASN A 178 -18.21 -17.17 -0.80
CA ASN A 178 -18.15 -18.51 -1.38
C ASN A 178 -16.70 -18.95 -1.64
N GLY A 179 -16.47 -20.24 -1.87
CA GLY A 179 -15.15 -20.78 -2.22
C GLY A 179 -14.51 -20.10 -3.44
N ARG A 180 -15.33 -19.66 -4.41
CA ARG A 180 -14.87 -18.88 -5.57
C ARG A 180 -14.26 -17.53 -5.18
N TYR A 181 -14.82 -16.84 -4.18
CA TYR A 181 -14.28 -15.57 -3.70
C TYR A 181 -13.01 -15.77 -2.89
N ARG A 182 -12.90 -16.86 -2.12
CA ARG A 182 -11.66 -17.24 -1.44
C ARG A 182 -10.52 -17.44 -2.45
N LEU A 183 -10.79 -18.21 -3.51
CA LEU A 183 -9.83 -18.43 -4.58
C LEU A 183 -9.48 -17.12 -5.30
N LEU A 184 -10.47 -16.28 -5.62
CA LEU A 184 -10.25 -14.97 -6.24
C LEU A 184 -9.31 -14.10 -5.40
N PHE A 185 -9.64 -13.86 -4.13
CA PHE A 185 -8.81 -13.02 -3.25
C PHE A 185 -7.43 -13.62 -2.98
N PHE A 186 -7.32 -14.95 -2.91
CA PHE A 186 -6.03 -15.62 -2.86
C PHE A 186 -5.20 -15.35 -4.13
N THR A 187 -5.77 -15.50 -5.32
CA THR A 187 -5.05 -15.21 -6.57
C THR A 187 -4.67 -13.74 -6.70
N VAL A 188 -5.54 -12.81 -6.30
CA VAL A 188 -5.22 -11.38 -6.21
C VAL A 188 -4.04 -11.14 -5.26
N GLY A 189 -4.01 -11.85 -4.13
CA GLY A 189 -2.87 -11.87 -3.22
C GLY A 189 -1.58 -12.34 -3.90
N VAL A 190 -1.60 -13.47 -4.62
CA VAL A 190 -0.42 -14.00 -5.32
C VAL A 190 0.13 -13.01 -6.34
N PHE A 191 -0.72 -12.47 -7.22
CA PHE A 191 -0.27 -11.48 -8.21
C PHE A 191 0.16 -10.17 -7.56
N GLY A 192 -0.55 -9.73 -6.52
CA GLY A 192 -0.24 -8.50 -5.79
C GLY A 192 1.06 -8.58 -4.99
N GLY A 193 1.33 -9.71 -4.34
CA GLY A 193 2.59 -9.97 -3.66
C GLY A 193 3.75 -10.05 -4.65
N ALA A 194 3.58 -10.74 -5.78
CA ALA A 194 4.61 -10.82 -6.81
C ALA A 194 4.94 -9.44 -7.38
N PHE A 195 3.93 -8.59 -7.58
CA PHE A 195 4.12 -7.21 -7.98
C PHE A 195 4.84 -6.39 -6.89
N ALA A 196 4.41 -6.48 -5.64
CA ALA A 196 5.03 -5.77 -4.52
C ALA A 196 6.49 -6.19 -4.31
N ALA A 197 6.85 -7.44 -4.62
CA ALA A 197 8.24 -7.91 -4.62
C ALA A 197 9.13 -7.27 -5.70
N GLN A 198 8.56 -6.60 -6.72
CA GLN A 198 9.33 -5.88 -7.74
C GLN A 198 9.37 -4.37 -7.49
N THR A 199 8.29 -3.81 -6.97
CA THR A 199 8.10 -2.34 -6.90
C THR A 199 8.11 -1.80 -5.46
N GLY A 200 8.00 -2.67 -4.45
CA GLY A 200 7.92 -2.30 -3.04
C GLY A 200 6.51 -1.88 -2.57
N SER A 201 5.51 -1.93 -3.45
CA SER A 201 4.09 -1.70 -3.13
C SER A 201 3.15 -2.30 -4.18
N GLY A 202 1.87 -2.49 -3.89
CA GLY A 202 0.85 -2.72 -4.93
C GLY A 202 -0.10 -3.89 -4.73
N ILE A 203 0.12 -4.75 -3.73
CA ILE A 203 -0.92 -5.69 -3.29
C ILE A 203 -2.17 -4.95 -2.78
N ASP A 204 -1.98 -3.79 -2.17
CA ASP A 204 -3.02 -2.84 -1.79
C ASP A 204 -3.76 -2.28 -2.99
N MET A 205 -3.04 -1.75 -3.99
CA MET A 205 -3.63 -1.19 -5.21
C MET A 205 -4.50 -2.22 -5.92
N LEU A 206 -3.96 -3.42 -6.18
CA LEU A 206 -4.69 -4.48 -6.89
C LEU A 206 -5.92 -4.94 -6.11
N THR A 207 -5.78 -5.13 -4.79
CA THR A 207 -6.92 -5.50 -3.95
C THR A 207 -7.96 -4.40 -3.91
N PHE A 208 -7.55 -3.13 -3.84
CA PHE A 208 -8.46 -1.99 -3.82
C PHE A 208 -9.25 -1.90 -5.13
N VAL A 209 -8.58 -2.06 -6.28
CA VAL A 209 -9.24 -2.09 -7.59
C VAL A 209 -10.29 -3.19 -7.63
N VAL A 210 -9.97 -4.41 -7.19
CA VAL A 210 -10.95 -5.51 -7.16
C VAL A 210 -12.14 -5.16 -6.24
N LEU A 211 -11.89 -4.66 -5.03
CA LEU A 211 -12.97 -4.32 -4.09
C LEU A 211 -13.87 -3.20 -4.63
N THR A 212 -13.29 -2.14 -5.18
CA THR A 212 -14.03 -0.93 -5.60
C THR A 212 -14.64 -1.08 -6.99
N LEU A 213 -13.90 -1.60 -7.97
CA LEU A 213 -14.40 -1.78 -9.33
C LEU A 213 -15.26 -3.04 -9.47
N MET A 214 -14.77 -4.20 -9.04
CA MET A 214 -15.47 -5.47 -9.28
C MET A 214 -16.66 -5.65 -8.35
N PHE A 215 -16.51 -5.28 -7.08
CA PHE A 215 -17.56 -5.48 -6.07
C PHE A 215 -18.30 -4.20 -5.66
N GLY A 216 -17.80 -3.00 -6.01
CA GLY A 216 -18.46 -1.76 -5.64
C GLY A 216 -18.42 -1.45 -4.14
N ILE A 217 -17.43 -1.98 -3.43
CA ILE A 217 -17.25 -1.73 -2.01
C ILE A 217 -16.79 -0.30 -1.78
N ASN A 218 -17.38 0.31 -0.76
CA ASN A 218 -17.08 1.65 -0.30
C ASN A 218 -15.57 1.85 -0.07
N GLU A 219 -15.00 2.94 -0.59
CA GLU A 219 -13.57 3.24 -0.47
C GLU A 219 -13.15 3.45 1.00
N LYS A 220 -14.03 4.00 1.84
CA LYS A 220 -13.77 4.14 3.28
C LYS A 220 -13.68 2.79 4.02
N LEU A 221 -14.10 1.70 3.39
CA LEU A 221 -13.92 0.32 3.88
C LEU A 221 -12.75 -0.38 3.16
N SER A 222 -12.61 -0.15 1.85
CA SER A 222 -11.56 -0.75 1.02
C SER A 222 -10.16 -0.24 1.40
N THR A 223 -9.96 1.07 1.59
CA THR A 223 -8.65 1.66 1.91
C THR A 223 -8.06 1.12 3.22
N PRO A 224 -8.78 1.12 4.36
CA PRO A 224 -8.23 0.56 5.60
C PRO A 224 -7.94 -0.95 5.48
N THR A 225 -8.77 -1.68 4.72
CA THR A 225 -8.55 -3.12 4.46
C THR A 225 -7.24 -3.34 3.69
N THR A 226 -6.99 -2.57 2.64
CA THR A 226 -5.80 -2.72 1.80
C THR A 226 -4.52 -2.24 2.48
N VAL A 227 -4.60 -1.20 3.32
CA VAL A 227 -3.47 -0.74 4.15
C VAL A 227 -2.97 -1.86 5.08
N ILE A 228 -3.89 -2.60 5.74
CA ILE A 228 -3.51 -3.74 6.59
C ILE A 228 -2.85 -4.85 5.76
N ILE A 229 -3.42 -5.17 4.60
CA ILE A 229 -2.87 -6.19 3.68
C ILE A 229 -1.44 -5.83 3.27
N MET A 230 -1.21 -4.57 2.90
CA MET A 230 0.12 -4.11 2.50
C MET A 230 1.12 -4.15 3.65
N GLY A 231 0.71 -3.76 4.87
CA GLY A 231 1.57 -3.90 6.06
C GLY A 231 1.99 -5.36 6.29
N LEU A 232 1.05 -6.30 6.24
CA LEU A 232 1.33 -7.73 6.39
C LEU A 232 2.25 -8.27 5.29
N ASN A 233 1.97 -7.94 4.03
CA ASN A 233 2.81 -8.36 2.90
C ASN A 233 4.23 -7.77 2.99
N SER A 234 4.35 -6.54 3.45
CA SER A 234 5.63 -5.85 3.61
C SER A 234 6.49 -6.44 4.70
N ILE A 235 5.90 -6.95 5.79
CA ILE A 235 6.62 -7.70 6.82
C ILE A 235 7.29 -8.93 6.21
N VAL A 236 6.57 -9.66 5.34
CA VAL A 236 7.12 -10.81 4.62
C VAL A 236 8.26 -10.38 3.70
N GLY A 237 8.05 -9.33 2.89
CA GLY A 237 9.07 -8.81 2.00
C GLY A 237 10.33 -8.33 2.74
N PHE A 238 10.15 -7.64 3.86
CA PHE A 238 11.27 -7.20 4.71
C PHE A 238 12.00 -8.39 5.33
N PHE A 239 11.28 -9.43 5.80
CA PHE A 239 11.92 -10.64 6.30
C PHE A 239 12.74 -11.36 5.22
N LEU A 240 12.20 -11.48 4.00
CA LEU A 240 12.92 -12.09 2.89
C LEU A 240 14.21 -11.32 2.55
N HIS A 241 14.15 -10.00 2.39
CA HIS A 241 15.35 -9.21 2.06
C HIS A 241 16.32 -9.03 3.23
N GLY A 242 15.80 -8.89 4.45
CA GLY A 242 16.62 -8.63 5.63
C GLY A 242 17.24 -9.85 6.29
N VAL A 243 16.52 -10.97 6.31
CA VAL A 243 16.98 -12.19 7.01
C VAL A 243 17.43 -13.26 6.02
N VAL A 244 16.67 -13.48 4.94
CA VAL A 244 16.94 -14.60 4.02
C VAL A 244 17.99 -14.21 2.98
N SER A 245 17.77 -13.14 2.22
CA SER A 245 18.66 -12.69 1.14
C SER A 245 19.82 -11.81 1.64
N GLN A 246 19.63 -11.13 2.77
CA GLN A 246 20.59 -10.18 3.35
C GLN A 246 21.07 -9.09 2.36
N ASP A 247 20.18 -8.61 1.49
CA ASP A 247 20.47 -7.71 0.36
C ASP A 247 19.93 -6.29 0.58
N ILE A 248 19.76 -5.86 1.84
CA ILE A 248 19.22 -4.53 2.17
C ILE A 248 20.15 -3.39 1.72
N GLY A 249 21.47 -3.56 1.90
CA GLY A 249 22.45 -2.56 1.50
C GLY A 249 22.15 -1.14 2.02
N ILE A 250 22.20 -0.15 1.12
CA ILE A 250 22.01 1.27 1.45
C ILE A 250 20.58 1.61 1.89
N ALA A 251 19.60 0.77 1.56
CA ALA A 251 18.21 0.97 1.97
C ALA A 251 18.04 0.97 3.50
N TRP A 252 18.97 0.32 4.24
CA TRP A 252 19.03 0.39 5.70
C TRP A 252 19.21 1.84 6.20
N SER A 253 20.13 2.57 5.59
CA SER A 253 20.41 3.97 5.95
C SER A 253 19.22 4.87 5.64
N TYR A 254 18.54 4.65 4.52
CA TYR A 254 17.31 5.37 4.17
C TYR A 254 16.19 5.06 5.17
N TRP A 255 16.06 3.80 5.56
CA TRP A 255 15.06 3.35 6.52
C TRP A 255 15.26 4.00 7.89
N LEU A 256 16.50 4.04 8.41
CA LEU A 256 16.80 4.66 9.70
C LEU A 256 16.38 6.13 9.77
N VAL A 257 16.60 6.92 8.72
CA VAL A 257 16.20 8.34 8.73
C VAL A 257 14.69 8.54 8.52
N ALA A 258 14.02 7.58 7.86
CA ALA A 258 12.60 7.65 7.56
C ALA A 258 11.69 7.15 8.70
N VAL A 259 12.08 6.08 9.42
CA VAL A 259 11.29 5.46 10.50
C VAL A 259 10.63 6.45 11.46
N PRO A 260 11.33 7.43 12.07
CA PRO A 260 10.73 8.32 13.06
C PRO A 260 9.58 9.16 12.46
N ILE A 261 9.65 9.47 11.17
CA ILE A 261 8.62 10.24 10.48
C ILE A 261 7.43 9.35 10.13
N VAL A 262 7.70 8.16 9.59
CA VAL A 262 6.66 7.29 9.04
C VAL A 262 5.74 6.72 10.11
N ILE A 263 6.28 6.36 11.28
CA ILE A 263 5.48 5.80 12.38
C ILE A 263 4.50 6.79 12.99
N VAL A 264 4.63 8.08 12.68
CA VAL A 264 3.67 9.12 13.05
C VAL A 264 2.81 9.49 11.85
N GLY A 265 3.43 9.73 10.69
CA GLY A 265 2.75 10.23 9.51
C GLY A 265 1.73 9.26 8.93
N ALA A 266 2.03 7.96 8.83
CA ALA A 266 1.08 6.97 8.30
C ALA A 266 -0.16 6.79 9.20
N PRO A 267 -0.03 6.61 10.52
CA PRO A 267 -1.17 6.62 11.45
C PRO A 267 -1.99 7.92 11.40
N LEU A 268 -1.33 9.07 11.29
CA LEU A 268 -2.00 10.36 11.14
C LEU A 268 -2.80 10.43 9.84
N GLY A 269 -2.23 9.96 8.73
CA GLY A 269 -2.92 9.83 7.45
C GLY A 269 -4.18 8.99 7.54
N ALA A 270 -4.08 7.82 8.16
CA ALA A 270 -5.22 6.91 8.38
C ALA A 270 -6.32 7.56 9.23
N PHE A 271 -5.95 8.29 10.29
CA PHE A 271 -6.90 9.04 11.11
C PHE A 271 -7.60 10.14 10.31
N VAL A 272 -6.83 10.93 9.56
CA VAL A 272 -7.36 12.07 8.81
C VAL A 272 -8.28 11.59 7.68
N ALA A 273 -7.99 10.45 7.05
CA ALA A 273 -8.85 9.86 6.02
C ALA A 273 -10.27 9.52 6.53
N THR A 274 -10.44 9.24 7.83
CA THR A 274 -11.78 9.05 8.40
C THR A 274 -12.59 10.34 8.42
N LYS A 275 -11.94 11.50 8.59
CA LYS A 275 -12.54 12.82 8.80
C LYS A 275 -12.70 13.65 7.52
N ILE A 276 -11.84 13.44 6.53
CA ILE A 276 -11.85 14.23 5.29
C ILE A 276 -12.90 13.73 4.28
N ASN A 277 -13.37 14.66 3.44
CA ASN A 277 -14.21 14.37 2.29
C ASN A 277 -13.45 13.56 1.22
N ARG A 278 -14.08 12.48 0.78
CA ARG A 278 -13.49 11.47 -0.12
C ARG A 278 -12.95 12.07 -1.42
N ASP A 279 -13.64 13.07 -1.97
CA ASP A 279 -13.24 13.71 -3.24
C ASP A 279 -11.91 14.44 -3.16
N GLY A 280 -11.55 15.01 -2.00
CA GLY A 280 -10.26 15.69 -1.83
C GLY A 280 -9.09 14.71 -1.93
N ILE A 281 -9.22 13.56 -1.26
CA ILE A 281 -8.20 12.50 -1.26
C ILE A 281 -8.05 11.91 -2.67
N ILE A 282 -9.17 11.63 -3.35
CA ILE A 282 -9.16 11.06 -4.72
C ILE A 282 -8.50 12.04 -5.70
N LYS A 283 -8.89 13.33 -5.70
CA LYS A 283 -8.30 14.34 -6.60
C LYS A 283 -6.80 14.49 -6.38
N PHE A 284 -6.38 14.53 -5.12
CA PHE A 284 -4.96 14.62 -4.77
C PHE A 284 -4.18 13.38 -5.24
N LEU A 285 -4.75 12.18 -5.06
CA LEU A 285 -4.13 10.94 -5.51
C LEU A 285 -4.01 10.87 -7.03
N LEU A 286 -5.06 11.25 -7.75
CA LEU A 286 -5.05 11.32 -9.21
C LEU A 286 -4.03 12.34 -9.74
N PHE A 287 -3.82 13.44 -9.01
CA PHE A 287 -2.74 14.38 -9.34
C PHE A 287 -1.37 13.71 -9.22
N LEU A 288 -1.10 12.96 -8.14
CA LEU A 288 0.16 12.23 -7.98
C LEU A 288 0.37 11.16 -9.05
N ILE A 289 -0.69 10.37 -9.35
CA ILE A 289 -0.66 9.36 -10.41
C ILE A 289 -0.41 10.01 -11.77
N GLY A 290 -1.07 11.14 -12.05
CA GLY A 290 -0.86 11.90 -13.28
C GLY A 290 0.58 12.41 -13.40
N LEU A 291 1.14 12.94 -12.31
CA LEU A 291 2.53 13.36 -12.25
C LEU A 291 3.48 12.17 -12.46
N GLU A 292 3.22 11.03 -11.84
CA GLU A 292 4.00 9.80 -12.02
C GLU A 292 3.97 9.32 -13.48
N LEU A 293 2.80 9.33 -14.12
CA LEU A 293 2.62 8.96 -15.52
C LEU A 293 3.40 9.90 -16.45
N VAL A 294 3.21 11.22 -16.32
CA VAL A 294 3.89 12.21 -17.15
C VAL A 294 5.41 12.10 -16.99
N THR A 295 5.88 12.02 -15.76
CA THR A 295 7.32 11.91 -15.48
C THR A 295 7.90 10.57 -15.94
N ALA A 296 7.13 9.48 -15.90
CA ALA A 296 7.56 8.19 -16.43
C ALA A 296 7.67 8.21 -17.96
N LEU A 297 6.67 8.77 -18.65
CA LEU A 297 6.70 8.93 -20.11
C LEU A 297 7.85 9.82 -20.58
N TRP A 298 8.25 10.81 -19.77
CA TRP A 298 9.34 11.71 -20.11
C TRP A 298 10.73 11.16 -19.76
N LEU A 299 10.90 10.55 -18.59
CA LEU A 299 12.23 10.18 -18.06
C LEU A 299 12.61 8.73 -18.28
N VAL A 300 11.65 7.84 -18.60
CA VAL A 300 11.97 6.44 -18.86
C VAL A 300 12.26 6.27 -20.36
N PRO A 301 13.49 5.84 -20.74
CA PRO A 301 13.83 5.63 -22.13
C PRO A 301 13.09 4.40 -22.67
N PHE A 302 12.09 4.61 -23.53
CA PHE A 302 11.43 3.55 -24.30
C PHE A 302 12.19 3.28 -25.61
N THR A 303 13.47 2.95 -25.51
CA THR A 303 14.37 2.89 -26.67
C THR A 303 14.31 1.55 -27.42
N THR A 304 13.87 0.48 -26.76
CA THR A 304 13.84 -0.86 -27.38
C THR A 304 12.43 -1.25 -27.79
N THR A 305 12.26 -1.78 -29.01
CA THR A 305 10.96 -2.29 -29.49
C THR A 305 10.33 -3.28 -28.52
N ALA A 306 11.14 -4.11 -27.85
CA ALA A 306 10.68 -5.02 -26.80
C ALA A 306 10.00 -4.30 -25.61
N GLN A 307 10.54 -3.16 -25.16
CA GLN A 307 9.96 -2.39 -24.06
C GLN A 307 8.59 -1.84 -24.44
N ILE A 308 8.45 -1.35 -25.67
CA ILE A 308 7.19 -0.82 -26.21
C ILE A 308 6.15 -1.94 -26.32
N VAL A 309 6.53 -3.10 -26.87
CA VAL A 309 5.63 -4.24 -27.05
C VAL A 309 5.18 -4.82 -25.70
N ILE A 310 6.10 -5.02 -24.75
CA ILE A 310 5.78 -5.54 -23.41
C ILE A 310 4.84 -4.56 -22.69
N THR A 311 5.18 -3.27 -22.74
CA THR A 311 4.37 -2.19 -22.17
C THR A 311 2.97 -2.15 -22.77
N GLY A 312 2.86 -2.11 -24.10
CA GLY A 312 1.58 -2.07 -24.81
C GLY A 312 0.73 -3.30 -24.53
N THR A 313 1.36 -4.48 -24.48
CA THR A 313 0.68 -5.74 -24.12
C THR A 313 0.16 -5.70 -22.69
N ALA A 314 0.97 -5.25 -21.73
CA ALA A 314 0.55 -5.11 -20.34
C ALA A 314 -0.64 -4.15 -20.20
N VAL A 315 -0.59 -2.97 -20.85
CA VAL A 315 -1.70 -2.00 -20.88
C VAL A 315 -2.97 -2.63 -21.44
N PHE A 316 -2.87 -3.34 -22.56
CA PHE A 316 -4.01 -4.01 -23.18
C PHE A 316 -4.63 -5.06 -22.25
N LEU A 317 -3.81 -5.89 -21.61
CA LEU A 317 -4.28 -6.90 -20.65
C LEU A 317 -4.96 -6.27 -19.43
N PHE A 318 -4.39 -5.20 -18.86
CA PHE A 318 -5.01 -4.47 -17.75
C PHE A 318 -6.35 -3.83 -18.17
N ALA A 319 -6.43 -3.25 -19.36
CA ALA A 319 -7.67 -2.71 -19.90
C ALA A 319 -8.75 -3.80 -20.08
N LEU A 320 -8.38 -4.98 -20.58
CA LEU A 320 -9.28 -6.13 -20.69
C LEU A 320 -9.74 -6.63 -19.31
N LEU A 321 -8.84 -6.70 -18.32
CA LEU A 321 -9.20 -7.08 -16.95
C LEU A 321 -10.17 -6.07 -16.34
N PHE A 322 -9.94 -4.78 -16.55
CA PHE A 322 -10.82 -3.72 -16.08
C PHE A 322 -12.21 -3.81 -16.71
N TRP A 323 -12.24 -3.99 -18.03
CA TRP A 323 -13.47 -4.22 -18.77
C TRP A 323 -14.22 -5.45 -18.26
N GLY A 324 -13.49 -6.55 -18.04
CA GLY A 324 -14.02 -7.79 -17.47
C GLY A 324 -14.61 -7.61 -16.08
N MET A 325 -13.94 -6.87 -15.19
CA MET A 325 -14.44 -6.54 -13.85
C MET A 325 -15.73 -5.71 -13.91
N LEU A 326 -15.82 -4.74 -14.81
CA LEU A 326 -17.02 -3.94 -15.03
C LEU A 326 -18.20 -4.79 -15.55
N ILE A 327 -17.93 -5.69 -16.50
CA ILE A 327 -18.94 -6.64 -17.00
C ILE A 327 -19.40 -7.59 -15.90
N PHE A 328 -18.45 -8.17 -15.15
CA PHE A 328 -18.76 -9.08 -14.05
C PHE A 328 -19.69 -8.42 -13.05
N ARG A 329 -19.36 -7.19 -12.65
CA ARG A 329 -20.19 -6.38 -11.74
C ARG A 329 -21.58 -6.15 -12.32
N LYS A 330 -21.70 -5.70 -13.57
CA LYS A 330 -22.99 -5.47 -14.24
C LYS A 330 -23.87 -6.74 -14.28
N ARG A 331 -23.26 -7.93 -14.44
CA ARG A 331 -23.98 -9.20 -14.58
C ARG A 331 -24.34 -9.87 -13.26
N HIS A 332 -23.45 -9.83 -12.27
CA HIS A 332 -23.56 -10.64 -11.04
C HIS A 332 -23.82 -9.83 -9.77
N VAL A 333 -23.64 -8.51 -9.84
CA VAL A 333 -23.83 -7.60 -8.72
C VAL A 333 -24.99 -6.68 -9.10
N LYS A 334 -26.23 -7.23 -9.06
CA LYS A 334 -27.48 -6.51 -9.39
C LYS A 334 -27.54 -5.20 -8.63
N ASN A 335 -27.78 -4.09 -9.32
CA ASN A 335 -28.15 -2.83 -8.70
C ASN A 335 -29.47 -3.04 -7.97
N GLU A 336 -29.42 -2.95 -6.64
CA GLU A 336 -30.61 -2.60 -5.87
C GLU A 336 -30.83 -1.10 -5.98
#